data_AF-A0A0N7LCV0-F1
#
_entry.id   AF-A0A0N7LCV0-F1
#
_cell.length_a   1.000
_cell.length_b   1.000
_cell.length_c   1.000
_cell.angle_alpha   90.00
_cell.angle_beta   90.00
_cell.angle_gamma   90.00
#
_symmetry.space_group_name_H-M   'P 1'
#
loop_
_entity.id
_entity.type
_entity.pdbx_description
1 polymer ?
#
loop_
_entity_poly.entity_id
_entity_poly.type
_entity_poly.pdbx_seq_one_letter_code
_entity_poly.pdbx_strand_id
1 'polypeptide(L)' 'LSIHQLVENSDETFCIDNEALYDICMKTLKLPQPSYDDLNHLVSSVMSGVTTSLRYPGQLNSDLRKLAVNLVP' A
#
# COMPACT_ATOMS: atom_id res chain seq x y z
N LEU A 1 -18.87 10.44 3.24
CA LEU A 1 -19.26 10.51 1.82
C LEU A 1 -18.29 9.72 0.94
N SER A 2 -16.97 9.93 1.05
CA SER A 2 -15.96 9.26 0.20
C SER A 2 -15.83 7.74 0.43
N ILE A 3 -15.92 7.26 1.68
CA ILE A 3 -15.84 5.81 1.97
C ILE A 3 -16.98 5.04 1.31
N HIS A 4 -18.20 5.59 1.31
CA HIS A 4 -19.35 4.94 0.69
C HIS A 4 -19.13 4.72 -0.82
N GLN A 5 -18.55 5.71 -1.51
CA GLN A 5 -18.18 5.59 -2.92
C GLN A 5 -17.08 4.55 -3.15
N LEU A 6 -16.10 4.44 -2.25
CA LEU A 6 -15.04 3.43 -2.32
C LEU A 6 -15.60 2.01 -2.14
N VAL A 7 -16.53 1.82 -1.20
CA VAL A 7 -17.17 0.51 -0.95
C VAL A 7 -17.96 0.02 -2.16
N GLU A 8 -18.66 0.92 -2.86
CA GLU A 8 -19.52 0.52 -3.98
C GLU A 8 -18.79 0.34 -5.31
N ASN A 9 -17.65 1.02 -5.51
CA ASN A 9 -17.01 1.11 -6.84
C ASN A 9 -15.58 0.59 -6.90
N SER A 10 -14.97 0.20 -5.78
CA SER A 10 -13.58 -0.28 -5.75
C SER A 10 -13.52 -1.79 -5.59
N ASP A 11 -12.79 -2.47 -6.47
CA ASP A 11 -12.54 -3.91 -6.38
C ASP A 11 -11.53 -4.26 -5.26
N GLU A 12 -10.59 -3.36 -4.98
CA GLU A 12 -9.58 -3.52 -3.93
C GLU A 12 -9.12 -2.13 -3.44
N THR A 13 -9.04 -1.94 -2.12
CA THR A 13 -8.61 -0.65 -1.53
C THR A 13 -7.54 -0.89 -0.48
N PHE A 14 -6.36 -0.30 -0.67
CA PHE A 14 -5.28 -0.31 0.32
C PHE A 14 -5.42 0.89 1.26
N CYS A 15 -5.85 0.65 2.49
CA CYS A 15 -5.93 1.69 3.53
C CYS A 15 -4.54 1.95 4.13
N ILE A 16 -4.03 3.16 3.96
CA ILE A 16 -2.75 3.59 4.52
C ILE A 16 -3.02 4.54 5.68
N ASP A 17 -2.58 4.14 6.88
CA ASP A 17 -2.74 4.93 8.10
C ASP A 17 -1.47 5.75 8.38
N ASN A 18 -1.61 7.07 8.40
CA ASN A 18 -0.50 7.97 8.68
C ASN A 18 0.07 7.77 10.09
N GLU A 19 -0.76 7.44 11.10
CA GLU A 19 -0.27 7.22 12.46
C GLU A 19 0.69 6.02 12.51
N ALA A 20 0.32 4.92 11.84
CA ALA A 20 1.18 3.76 11.69
C ALA A 20 2.46 4.08 10.89
N LEU A 21 2.38 4.90 9.84
CA LEU A 21 3.57 5.34 9.09
C LEU A 21 4.51 6.19 9.95
N TYR A 22 3.97 7.14 10.72
CA TYR A 22 4.75 7.95 11.66
C TYR A 22 5.47 7.06 12.67
N ASP A 23 4.77 6.07 13.22
CA ASP A 23 5.34 5.09 14.15
C ASP A 23 6.49 4.29 13.52
N ILE A 24 6.35 3.85 12.28
CA ILE A 24 7.42 3.15 11.54
C ILE A 24 8.62 4.09 11.34
N CYS A 25 8.40 5.32 10.90
CA CYS A 25 9.46 6.30 10.67
C CYS A 25 10.22 6.63 11.96
N MET A 26 9.52 6.79 13.09
CA MET A 26 10.15 7.12 14.38
C MET A 26 10.83 5.91 15.03
N LYS A 27 10.14 4.75 15.10
CA LYS A 27 10.63 3.57 15.85
C LYS A 27 11.63 2.75 15.04
N THR A 28 11.40 2.60 13.74
CA THR A 28 12.21 1.71 12.87
C THR A 28 13.28 2.50 12.13
N LEU A 29 12.90 3.58 11.46
CA LEU A 29 13.84 4.41 10.68
C LEU A 29 14.60 5.43 11.53
N LYS A 30 14.23 5.56 12.82
CA LYS A 30 14.87 6.46 13.79
C LYS A 30 14.87 7.92 13.36
N LEU A 31 13.83 8.34 12.63
CA LEU A 31 13.62 9.73 12.21
C LEU A 31 12.88 10.48 13.33
N PRO A 32 13.52 11.46 14.00
CA PRO A 32 12.94 12.10 15.19
C PRO A 32 11.75 13.02 14.88
N GLN A 33 11.65 13.54 13.66
CA GLN A 33 10.51 14.31 13.15
C GLN A 33 10.27 13.93 11.69
N PRO A 34 9.48 12.88 11.42
CA PRO A 34 9.16 12.48 10.06
C PRO A 34 8.36 13.58 9.36
N SER A 35 8.73 13.89 8.12
CA SER A 35 8.01 14.79 7.24
C SER A 35 7.07 14.01 6.30
N TYR A 36 6.16 14.70 5.62
CA TYR A 36 5.32 14.06 4.60
C TYR A 36 6.15 13.46 3.46
N ASP A 37 7.33 13.99 3.16
CA ASP A 37 8.22 13.41 2.15
C ASP A 37 8.72 12.02 2.59
N ASP A 38 9.05 11.86 3.87
CA ASP A 38 9.47 10.56 4.42
C ASP A 38 8.33 9.54 4.37
N LEU A 39 7.11 9.96 4.73
CA LEU A 39 5.92 9.12 4.67
C LEU A 39 5.61 8.72 3.23
N ASN A 40 5.64 9.68 2.30
CA ASN A 40 5.39 9.43 0.88
C ASN A 40 6.46 8.51 0.26
N HIS A 41 7.71 8.59 0.73
CA HIS A 41 8.75 7.65 0.31
C HIS A 41 8.42 6.22 0.74
N LEU A 42 7.94 6.02 1.97
CA LEU A 42 7.50 4.71 2.45
C LEU A 42 6.29 4.20 1.66
N VAL A 43 5.28 5.04 1.45
CA VAL A 43 4.09 4.71 0.66
C VAL A 43 4.46 4.31 -0.77
N SER A 44 5.32 5.08 -1.44
CA SER A 44 5.74 4.77 -2.81
C SER A 44 6.50 3.44 -2.89
N SER A 45 7.29 3.11 -1.87
CA SER A 45 7.99 1.82 -1.77
C SER A 45 7.01 0.66 -1.66
N VAL A 46 5.97 0.79 -0.83
CA VAL A 46 4.91 -0.23 -0.69
C VAL A 46 4.14 -0.40 -2.01
N MET A 47 3.72 0.71 -2.64
CA MET A 47 2.98 0.66 -3.91
C MET A 47 3.82 0.07 -5.06
N SER A 48 5.13 0.35 -5.08
CA SER A 48 6.07 -0.30 -5.99
C SER A 48 6.09 -1.82 -5.73
N GLY A 49 6.16 -2.25 -4.48
CA GLY A 49 6.08 -3.66 -4.08
C GLY A 49 4.82 -4.36 -4.58
N VAL A 50 3.64 -3.79 -4.29
CA VAL A 50 2.32 -4.33 -4.70
C VAL A 50 2.23 -4.53 -6.22
N THR A 51 2.78 -3.60 -7.00
CA THR A 51 2.74 -3.65 -8.48
C THR A 51 3.91 -4.41 -9.12
N THR A 52 4.81 -5.01 -8.33
CA THR A 52 6.04 -5.64 -8.85
C THR A 52 5.74 -6.78 -9.82
N SER A 53 4.74 -7.62 -9.52
CA SER A 53 4.32 -8.74 -10.37
C SER A 53 3.71 -8.32 -11.71
N LEU A 54 3.26 -7.07 -11.84
CA LEU A 54 2.77 -6.51 -13.10
C LEU A 54 3.92 -5.97 -13.96
N ARG A 55 4.98 -5.49 -13.31
CA ARG A 55 6.10 -4.81 -13.99
C ARG A 55 7.21 -5.76 -14.40
N TYR A 56 7.39 -6.86 -13.68
CA TYR A 56 8.46 -7.81 -13.92
C TYR A 56 7.93 -9.25 -13.99
N PRO A 57 8.46 -10.08 -14.90
CA PRO A 57 8.11 -11.50 -14.95
C PRO A 57 8.61 -12.21 -13.69
N GLY A 58 7.69 -12.79 -12.91
CA GLY A 58 7.99 -13.58 -11.72
C GLY A 58 7.44 -14.99 -11.84
N GLN A 59 8.02 -15.95 -11.10
CA GLN A 59 7.48 -17.32 -11.04
C GLN A 59 6.10 -17.37 -10.35
N LEU A 60 5.83 -16.44 -9.43
CA LEU A 60 4.48 -16.17 -8.95
C LEU A 60 3.73 -15.38 -10.03
N ASN A 61 2.85 -16.07 -10.76
CA ASN A 61 1.84 -15.44 -11.61
C ASN A 61 0.78 -14.74 -10.73
N SER A 62 1.14 -13.65 -10.06
CA SER A 62 0.25 -12.81 -9.24
C SER A 62 -0.19 -11.59 -10.06
N ASP A 63 -1.12 -11.79 -10.99
CA ASP A 63 -1.84 -10.67 -11.59
C ASP A 63 -2.73 -9.98 -10.54
N LEU A 64 -3.15 -8.74 -10.81
CA LEU A 64 -4.04 -7.99 -9.91
C LEU A 64 -5.34 -8.76 -9.61
N ARG A 65 -5.86 -9.51 -10.59
CA ARG A 65 -7.07 -10.33 -10.40
C ARG A 65 -6.87 -11.42 -9.37
N LYS A 66 -5.73 -12.13 -9.39
CA LYS A 66 -5.42 -13.13 -8.35
C LYS A 66 -5.20 -12.51 -6.98
N LEU A 67 -4.63 -11.30 -6.93
CA LEU A 67 -4.51 -10.55 -5.68
C LEU A 67 -5.90 -10.28 -5.08
N ALA A 68 -6.80 -9.70 -5.87
CA ALA A 68 -8.18 -9.44 -5.47
C ALA A 68 -8.92 -10.74 -5.06
N VAL A 69 -8.88 -11.79 -5.89
CA VAL A 69 -9.57 -13.07 -5.62
C VAL A 69 -9.03 -13.81 -4.40
N ASN A 70 -7.73 -13.68 -4.09
CA ASN A 70 -7.13 -14.36 -2.94
C ASN A 70 -7.31 -13.59 -1.62
N LEU A 71 -7.36 -12.25 -1.67
CA LEU A 71 -7.43 -11.41 -0.48
C LEU A 71 -8.85 -10.93 -0.13
N VAL A 72 -9.77 -10.94 -1.10
CA VAL A 72 -11.17 -10.53 -0.94
C VAL A 72 -12.08 -11.72 -1.29
N PRO A 73 -12.68 -12.41 -0.31
CA PRO A 73 -13.51 -13.60 -0.52
C PRO A 73 -14.90 -13.32 -1.10
#